data_AF-A0A238L7I0-F1
#
_entry.id   AF-A0A238L7I0-F1
#
_cell.length_a   1.000
_cell.length_b   1.000
_cell.length_c   1.000
_cell.angle_alpha   90.00
_cell.angle_beta   90.00
_cell.angle_gamma   90.00
#
_symmetry.space_group_name_H-M   'P 1'
#
loop_
_entity.id
_entity.type
_entity.pdbx_description
1 polymer ?
#
loop_
_entity_poly.entity_id
_entity_poly.type
_entity_poly.pdbx_seq_one_letter_code
_entity_poly.pdbx_strand_id
1 'polypeptide(L)'
;MEDALPENHPADLGVIETLLRDGAGVFQRLDRHMARLARTCEKLRVPLNLEDVHTALHQIRDDAPQRVRILVGADGGVSVTHAAFTVQTHVWKLHWAETRLASDDPWLRVKTTQRQHYDAARAALPDHVDELLFLNERNEVCEGTITNIFAEIDGQLITPPQSSGLLPGVLREELLDHGKAVEGILRPEDLQRATLYVGNSLRGLMPAALG
;
A
#
# COMPACT_ATOMS: atom_id res chain seq x y z
N MET A 1 -23.73 6.10 2.65
CA MET A 1 -24.05 4.88 1.90
C MET A 1 -22.83 4.00 2.10
N GLU A 2 -22.94 2.94 2.89
CA GLU A 2 -21.78 2.09 3.22
C GLU A 2 -21.15 1.57 1.93
N ASP A 3 -19.81 1.68 1.85
CA ASP A 3 -18.96 1.10 0.81
C ASP A 3 -19.07 -0.45 0.87
N ALA A 4 -20.22 -0.98 0.48
CA ALA A 4 -20.50 -2.40 0.56
C ALA A 4 -19.73 -3.11 -0.55
N LEU A 5 -18.66 -3.81 -0.16
CA LEU A 5 -18.02 -4.79 -1.02
C LEU A 5 -19.07 -5.85 -1.43
N PRO A 6 -19.02 -6.36 -2.67
CA PRO A 6 -20.00 -7.34 -3.14
C PRO A 6 -20.04 -8.58 -2.23
N GLU A 7 -21.22 -9.11 -1.95
CA GLU A 7 -21.39 -10.26 -1.03
C GLU A 7 -20.66 -11.53 -1.49
N ASN A 8 -20.43 -11.67 -2.80
CA ASN A 8 -19.66 -12.75 -3.39
C ASN A 8 -18.31 -12.22 -3.87
N HIS A 9 -17.24 -12.86 -3.41
CA HIS A 9 -15.87 -12.55 -3.78
C HIS A 9 -15.33 -13.58 -4.78
N PRO A 10 -14.29 -13.23 -5.57
CA PRO A 10 -13.57 -14.22 -6.38
C PRO A 10 -13.10 -15.40 -5.53
N ALA A 11 -13.20 -16.63 -6.05
CA ALA A 11 -12.83 -17.84 -5.32
C ALA A 11 -11.33 -17.89 -4.95
N ASP A 12 -10.50 -17.18 -5.69
CA ASP A 12 -9.06 -17.03 -5.50
C ASP A 12 -8.67 -15.73 -4.76
N LEU A 13 -9.64 -15.05 -4.14
CA LEU A 13 -9.37 -13.86 -3.35
C LEU A 13 -8.48 -14.20 -2.15
N GLY A 14 -7.45 -13.37 -1.95
CA GLY A 14 -6.63 -13.36 -0.76
C GLY A 14 -6.48 -11.97 -0.19
N VAL A 15 -6.48 -11.85 1.13
CA VAL A 15 -6.10 -10.62 1.84
C VAL A 15 -4.59 -10.65 2.04
N ILE A 16 -3.90 -9.55 1.73
CA ILE A 16 -2.44 -9.51 1.72
C ILE A 16 -1.90 -8.44 2.65
N GLU A 17 -0.80 -8.76 3.33
CA GLU A 17 0.04 -7.78 4.02
C GLU A 17 1.49 -7.93 3.58
N THR A 18 2.23 -6.82 3.55
CA THR A 18 3.67 -6.84 3.24
C THR A 18 4.39 -5.87 4.12
N LEU A 19 5.34 -6.39 4.90
CA LEU A 19 6.04 -5.68 5.95
C LEU A 19 7.54 -6.00 5.93
N LEU A 20 8.32 -5.11 6.56
CA LEU A 20 9.74 -5.31 6.78
C LEU A 20 9.94 -6.06 8.11
N ARG A 21 10.73 -7.13 8.09
CA ARG A 21 11.40 -7.64 9.29
C ARG A 21 12.86 -7.18 9.21
N ASP A 22 13.32 -6.38 10.17
CA ASP A 22 14.70 -5.87 10.14
C ASP A 22 15.71 -6.95 10.58
N GLY A 23 17.01 -6.59 10.54
CA GLY A 23 18.10 -7.50 10.92
C GLY A 23 18.17 -7.82 12.42
N ALA A 24 17.42 -7.11 13.27
CA ALA A 24 17.25 -7.47 14.68
C ALA A 24 16.06 -8.43 14.89
N GLY A 25 15.37 -8.79 13.81
CA GLY A 25 14.20 -9.66 13.84
C GLY A 25 12.89 -8.97 14.18
N VAL A 26 12.86 -7.63 14.19
CA VAL A 26 11.66 -6.85 14.53
C VAL A 26 10.83 -6.62 13.27
N PHE A 27 9.53 -6.91 13.38
CA PHE A 27 8.55 -6.62 12.34
C PHE A 27 8.08 -5.17 12.44
N GLN A 28 8.42 -4.36 11.44
CA GLN A 28 8.09 -2.94 11.40
C GLN A 28 6.58 -2.73 11.23
N ARG A 29 6.00 -1.91 12.10
CA ARG A 29 4.55 -1.58 12.13
C ARG A 29 3.63 -2.81 12.21
N LEU A 30 4.06 -3.89 12.87
CA LEU A 30 3.32 -5.15 12.94
C LEU A 30 1.87 -4.96 13.39
N ASP A 31 1.64 -4.23 14.48
CA ASP A 31 0.28 -4.02 15.02
C ASP A 31 -0.65 -3.33 14.02
N ARG A 32 -0.14 -2.36 13.25
CA ARG A 32 -0.90 -1.67 12.19
C ARG A 32 -1.22 -2.62 11.03
N HIS A 33 -0.27 -3.47 10.65
CA HIS A 33 -0.51 -4.51 9.65
C HIS A 33 -1.57 -5.52 10.11
N MET A 34 -1.49 -6.00 11.36
CA MET A 34 -2.47 -6.95 11.90
C MET A 34 -3.85 -6.31 12.03
N ALA A 35 -3.93 -5.04 12.44
CA ALA A 35 -5.18 -4.31 12.51
C ALA A 35 -5.81 -4.14 11.12
N ARG A 36 -5.04 -3.80 10.08
CA ARG A 36 -5.59 -3.68 8.72
C ARG A 36 -5.97 -5.04 8.12
N LEU A 37 -5.19 -6.08 8.36
CA LEU A 37 -5.51 -7.46 8.00
C LEU A 37 -6.86 -7.86 8.58
N ALA A 38 -7.05 -7.70 9.89
CA ALA A 38 -8.28 -8.02 10.58
C ALA A 38 -9.49 -7.23 10.05
N ARG A 39 -9.37 -5.90 9.91
CA ARG A 39 -10.43 -5.05 9.33
C ARG A 39 -10.79 -5.47 7.91
N THR A 40 -9.81 -5.88 7.11
CA THR A 40 -10.04 -6.30 5.73
C THR A 40 -10.72 -7.66 5.66
N CYS A 41 -10.25 -8.64 6.45
CA CYS A 41 -10.88 -9.95 6.58
C CYS A 41 -12.32 -9.85 7.07
N GLU A 42 -12.59 -9.01 8.09
CA GLU A 42 -13.95 -8.76 8.60
C GLU A 42 -14.88 -8.21 7.51
N LYS A 43 -14.44 -7.17 6.79
CA LYS A 43 -15.23 -6.58 5.67
C LYS A 43 -15.54 -7.58 4.56
N LEU A 44 -14.62 -8.50 4.29
CA LEU A 44 -14.74 -9.51 3.24
C LEU A 44 -15.32 -10.84 3.74
N ARG A 45 -15.69 -10.92 5.03
CA ARG A 45 -16.14 -12.16 5.69
C ARG A 45 -15.17 -13.34 5.50
N VAL A 46 -13.86 -13.05 5.41
CA VAL A 46 -12.79 -14.05 5.33
C VAL A 46 -12.43 -14.49 6.75
N PRO A 47 -12.47 -15.80 7.07
CA PRO A 47 -12.03 -16.29 8.37
C PRO A 47 -10.58 -15.89 8.65
N LEU A 48 -10.29 -15.44 9.86
CA LEU A 48 -8.94 -15.05 10.25
C LEU A 48 -8.62 -15.60 11.64
N ASN A 49 -7.55 -16.39 11.71
CA ASN A 49 -6.90 -16.73 12.96
C ASN A 49 -5.57 -15.97 13.07
N LEU A 50 -5.53 -14.96 13.93
CA LEU A 50 -4.31 -14.17 14.15
C LEU A 50 -3.19 -15.00 14.78
N GLU A 51 -3.50 -16.05 15.55
CA GLU A 51 -2.50 -16.93 16.14
C GLU A 51 -1.74 -17.72 15.06
N ASP A 52 -2.42 -18.15 14.00
CA ASP A 52 -1.79 -18.83 12.86
C ASP A 52 -0.85 -17.88 12.11
N VAL A 53 -1.25 -16.60 11.95
CA VAL A 53 -0.39 -15.56 11.37
C VAL A 53 0.85 -15.33 12.22
N HIS A 54 0.67 -15.15 13.53
CA HIS A 54 1.81 -14.98 14.44
C HIS A 54 2.73 -16.19 14.43
N THR A 55 2.20 -17.40 14.48
CA THR A 55 2.97 -18.65 14.43
C THR A 55 3.80 -18.72 13.15
N ALA A 56 3.22 -18.42 11.99
CA ALA A 56 3.92 -18.41 10.72
C ALA A 56 5.02 -17.34 10.65
N LEU A 57 4.78 -16.13 11.17
CA LEU A 57 5.81 -15.08 11.27
C LEU A 57 6.98 -15.51 12.16
N HIS A 58 6.70 -16.19 13.27
CA HIS A 58 7.71 -16.75 14.18
C HIS A 58 8.46 -17.95 13.61
N GLN A 59 8.24 -18.37 12.36
CA GLN A 59 9.08 -19.38 11.69
C GLN A 59 10.26 -18.77 10.92
N ILE A 60 10.25 -17.45 10.68
CA ILE A 60 11.32 -16.75 9.99
C ILE A 60 12.55 -16.68 10.92
N ARG A 61 13.71 -17.15 10.44
CA ARG A 61 14.97 -17.25 11.23
C ARG A 61 16.11 -16.41 10.69
N ASP A 62 15.97 -15.80 9.51
CA ASP A 62 17.05 -15.04 8.88
C ASP A 62 17.48 -13.81 9.69
N ASP A 63 18.78 -13.56 9.78
CA ASP A 63 19.32 -12.39 10.50
C ASP A 63 19.49 -11.15 9.59
N ALA A 64 19.26 -11.31 8.28
CA ALA A 64 19.24 -10.20 7.33
C ALA A 64 17.83 -9.60 7.23
N PRO A 65 17.68 -8.30 6.90
CA PRO A 65 16.38 -7.70 6.65
C PRO A 65 15.57 -8.48 5.60
N GLN A 66 14.31 -8.77 5.88
CA GLN A 66 13.40 -9.54 5.04
C GLN A 66 12.18 -8.72 4.63
N ARG A 67 11.80 -8.82 3.35
CA ARG A 67 10.45 -8.49 2.90
C ARG A 67 9.58 -9.69 3.21
N VAL A 68 8.63 -9.51 4.12
CA VAL A 68 7.70 -10.56 4.52
C VAL A 68 6.33 -10.27 3.91
N ARG A 69 5.72 -11.27 3.29
CA ARG A 69 4.37 -11.20 2.72
C ARG A 69 3.47 -12.22 3.41
N ILE A 70 2.38 -11.74 3.98
CA ILE A 70 1.30 -12.54 4.55
C ILE A 70 0.18 -12.60 3.51
N LEU A 71 -0.40 -13.77 3.33
CA LEU A 71 -1.61 -13.98 2.54
C LEU A 71 -2.59 -14.82 3.36
N VAL A 72 -3.83 -14.35 3.44
CA VAL A 72 -4.97 -15.09 4.02
C VAL A 72 -5.92 -15.39 2.88
N GLY A 73 -6.10 -16.66 2.54
CA GLY A 73 -7.01 -17.12 1.51
C GLY A 73 -8.48 -16.98 1.92
N ALA A 74 -9.40 -17.07 0.96
CA ALA A 74 -10.85 -16.99 1.23
C ALA A 74 -11.36 -18.07 2.22
N ASP A 75 -10.65 -19.18 2.35
CA ASP A 75 -10.92 -20.26 3.32
C ASP A 75 -10.33 -20.01 4.72
N GLY A 76 -9.59 -18.92 4.90
CA GLY A 76 -8.85 -18.57 6.11
C GLY A 76 -7.44 -19.17 6.18
N GLY A 77 -6.99 -19.90 5.14
CA GLY A 77 -5.65 -20.45 5.08
C GLY A 77 -4.58 -19.35 5.09
N VAL A 78 -3.62 -19.47 6.00
CA VAL A 78 -2.51 -18.52 6.15
C VAL A 78 -1.26 -19.01 5.43
N SER A 79 -0.69 -18.17 4.57
CA SER A 79 0.62 -18.37 3.95
C SER A 79 1.53 -17.18 4.20
N VAL A 80 2.75 -17.45 4.67
CA VAL A 80 3.79 -16.44 4.86
C VAL A 80 4.97 -16.79 3.96
N THR A 81 5.38 -15.82 3.14
CA THR A 81 6.61 -15.91 2.35
C THR A 81 7.55 -14.77 2.71
N HIS A 82 8.85 -15.00 2.57
CA HIS A 82 9.85 -13.97 2.80
C HIS A 82 10.99 -14.05 1.79
N ALA A 83 11.66 -12.93 1.60
CA ALA A 83 12.87 -12.83 0.79
C ALA A 83 13.77 -11.73 1.35
N ALA A 84 15.08 -11.87 1.12
CA ALA A 84 16.05 -10.84 1.48
C ALA A 84 15.64 -9.48 0.92
N PHE A 85 15.77 -8.45 1.74
CA PHE A 85 15.39 -7.08 1.40
C PHE A 85 16.57 -6.13 1.55
N THR A 86 16.81 -5.36 0.50
CA THR A 86 17.79 -4.29 0.48
C THR A 86 17.06 -2.97 0.29
N VAL A 87 17.40 -2.00 1.14
CA VAL A 87 16.90 -0.62 1.02
C VAL A 87 17.42 -0.02 -0.29
N GLN A 88 16.53 0.63 -1.03
CA GLN A 88 16.89 1.45 -2.18
C GLN A 88 17.02 2.90 -1.74
N THR A 89 18.06 3.59 -2.19
CA THR A 89 18.41 4.94 -1.74
C THR A 89 18.38 5.98 -2.87
N HIS A 90 17.97 5.60 -4.08
CA HIS A 90 17.84 6.52 -5.21
C HIS A 90 16.50 7.24 -5.20
N VAL A 91 16.42 8.36 -5.94
CA VAL A 91 15.17 9.07 -6.19
C VAL A 91 14.33 8.26 -7.18
N TRP A 92 13.14 7.85 -6.78
CA TRP A 92 12.22 7.09 -7.62
C TRP A 92 11.63 7.98 -8.72
N LYS A 93 11.71 7.52 -9.97
CA LYS A 93 11.11 8.18 -11.13
C LYS A 93 9.65 7.79 -11.25
N LEU A 94 8.76 8.78 -11.24
CA LEU A 94 7.31 8.62 -11.28
C LEU A 94 6.78 8.99 -12.66
N HIS A 95 5.88 8.18 -13.21
CA HIS A 95 5.10 8.53 -14.39
C HIS A 95 3.60 8.33 -14.10
N TRP A 96 2.75 8.87 -14.97
CA TRP A 96 1.31 8.66 -14.88
C TRP A 96 0.92 7.32 -15.50
N ALA A 97 0.08 6.55 -14.81
CA ALA A 97 -0.64 5.46 -15.42
C ALA A 97 -1.69 6.01 -16.41
N GLU A 98 -1.89 5.30 -17.52
CA GLU A 98 -2.97 5.62 -18.47
C GLU A 98 -4.36 5.33 -17.86
N THR A 99 -4.42 4.32 -16.99
CA THR A 99 -5.65 3.91 -16.31
C THR A 99 -6.08 4.95 -15.28
N ARG A 100 -7.37 5.28 -15.26
CA ARG A 100 -8.01 6.05 -14.19
C ARG A 100 -8.65 5.13 -13.18
N LEU A 101 -8.54 5.45 -11.90
CA LEU A 101 -9.26 4.77 -10.83
C LEU A 101 -10.67 5.38 -10.67
N ALA A 102 -11.61 4.58 -10.20
CA ALA A 102 -12.93 5.07 -9.78
C ALA A 102 -12.87 5.32 -8.27
N SER A 103 -13.04 6.56 -7.84
CA SER A 103 -12.84 6.96 -6.44
C SER A 103 -13.79 6.28 -5.43
N ASP A 104 -14.92 5.78 -5.93
CA ASP A 104 -15.95 5.04 -5.22
C ASP A 104 -15.78 3.51 -5.32
N ASP A 105 -14.74 3.00 -6.01
CA ASP A 105 -14.45 1.58 -6.05
C ASP A 105 -14.04 1.10 -4.64
N PRO A 106 -14.85 0.22 -4.01
CA PRO A 106 -14.60 -0.24 -2.65
C PRO A 106 -13.33 -1.11 -2.56
N TRP A 107 -12.88 -1.73 -3.65
CA TRP A 107 -11.67 -2.56 -3.66
C TRP A 107 -10.41 -1.75 -3.42
N LEU A 108 -10.40 -0.45 -3.75
CA LEU A 108 -9.26 0.43 -3.50
C LEU A 108 -8.99 0.61 -1.99
N ARG A 109 -9.98 0.34 -1.13
CA ARG A 109 -9.91 0.58 0.32
C ARG A 109 -9.48 -0.64 1.13
N VAL A 110 -9.23 -1.77 0.46
CA VAL A 110 -8.84 -3.05 1.06
C VAL A 110 -7.62 -3.64 0.38
N LYS A 111 -6.72 -4.25 1.16
CA LYS A 111 -5.47 -4.77 0.62
C LYS A 111 -5.60 -6.25 0.24
N THR A 112 -5.93 -6.52 -1.01
CA THR A 112 -6.22 -7.88 -1.47
C THR A 112 -5.42 -8.26 -2.73
N THR A 113 -5.58 -9.50 -3.19
CA THR A 113 -5.14 -9.97 -4.51
C THR A 113 -6.02 -9.45 -5.66
N GLN A 114 -7.20 -8.89 -5.36
CA GLN A 114 -8.06 -8.26 -6.36
C GLN A 114 -7.51 -6.88 -6.74
N ARG A 115 -6.48 -6.88 -7.57
CA ARG A 115 -5.71 -5.67 -7.90
C ARG A 115 -5.23 -5.59 -9.35
N GLN A 116 -6.03 -6.16 -10.26
CA GLN A 116 -5.72 -6.28 -11.69
C GLN A 116 -5.20 -4.98 -12.34
N HIS A 117 -5.77 -3.82 -12.00
CA HIS A 117 -5.36 -2.54 -12.58
C HIS A 117 -3.95 -2.14 -12.16
N TYR A 118 -3.60 -2.41 -10.89
CA TYR A 118 -2.26 -2.16 -10.37
C TYR A 118 -1.24 -3.14 -10.94
N ASP A 119 -1.60 -4.43 -11.04
CA ASP A 119 -0.71 -5.46 -11.56
C ASP A 119 -0.41 -5.26 -13.05
N ALA A 120 -1.43 -4.92 -13.85
CA ALA A 120 -1.27 -4.59 -15.26
C ALA A 120 -0.37 -3.34 -15.45
N ALA A 121 -0.61 -2.29 -14.68
CA ALA A 121 0.22 -1.08 -14.74
C ALA A 121 1.67 -1.34 -14.31
N ARG A 122 1.87 -2.12 -13.24
CA ARG A 122 3.20 -2.52 -12.76
C ARG A 122 3.95 -3.34 -13.80
N ALA A 123 3.26 -4.27 -14.47
CA ALA A 123 3.86 -5.09 -15.52
C ALA A 123 4.24 -4.28 -16.78
N ALA A 124 3.58 -3.14 -17.01
CA ALA A 124 3.84 -2.24 -18.13
C ALA A 124 4.83 -1.10 -17.81
N LEU A 125 5.48 -1.12 -16.62
CA LEU A 125 6.46 -0.11 -16.23
C LEU A 125 7.64 -0.06 -17.23
N PRO A 126 7.95 1.12 -17.81
CA PRO A 126 9.18 1.28 -18.57
C PRO A 126 10.41 1.11 -17.68
N ASP A 127 11.52 0.62 -18.24
CA ASP A 127 12.77 0.34 -17.49
C ASP A 127 13.35 1.54 -16.71
N HIS A 128 12.99 2.76 -17.11
CA HIS A 128 13.46 4.00 -16.49
C HIS A 128 12.47 4.59 -15.47
N VAL A 129 11.37 3.90 -15.16
CA VAL A 129 10.32 4.33 -14.25
C VAL A 129 10.24 3.36 -13.08
N ASP A 130 10.23 3.89 -11.85
CA ASP A 130 10.18 3.06 -10.64
C ASP A 130 8.73 2.82 -10.16
N GLU A 131 7.83 3.76 -10.45
CA GLU A 131 6.44 3.74 -10.01
C GLU A 131 5.50 4.51 -10.96
N LEU A 132 4.29 3.97 -11.16
CA LEU A 132 3.21 4.68 -11.84
C LEU A 132 2.22 5.22 -10.82
N LEU A 133 1.87 6.49 -10.95
CA LEU A 133 0.81 7.15 -10.19
C LEU A 133 -0.51 7.10 -10.94
N PHE A 134 -1.59 6.91 -10.21
CA PHE A 134 -2.95 6.93 -10.75
C PHE A 134 -3.64 8.25 -10.44
N LEU A 135 -4.49 8.69 -11.36
CA LEU A 135 -5.51 9.69 -11.11
C LEU A 135 -6.88 9.02 -11.07
N ASN A 136 -7.83 9.61 -10.35
CA ASN A 136 -9.23 9.20 -10.40
C ASN A 136 -10.01 9.91 -11.53
N GLU A 137 -11.31 9.63 -11.63
CA GLU A 137 -12.23 10.24 -12.60
C GLU A 137 -12.38 11.77 -12.47
N ARG A 138 -11.95 12.36 -11.34
CA ARG A 138 -11.96 13.81 -11.07
C ARG A 138 -10.62 14.49 -11.34
N ASN A 139 -9.65 13.76 -11.90
CA ASN A 139 -8.25 14.20 -12.06
C ASN A 139 -7.55 14.55 -10.74
N GLU A 140 -7.97 13.93 -9.64
CA GLU A 140 -7.24 13.98 -8.37
C GLU A 140 -6.21 12.86 -8.34
N VAL A 141 -5.06 13.10 -7.71
CA VAL A 141 -4.04 12.09 -7.49
C VAL A 141 -4.53 11.09 -6.45
N CYS A 142 -4.33 9.80 -6.72
CA CYS A 142 -4.69 8.71 -5.81
C CYS A 142 -3.46 8.19 -5.09
N GLU A 143 -2.78 7.22 -5.70
CA GLU A 143 -1.64 6.51 -5.15
C GLU A 143 -0.80 5.89 -6.29
N GLY A 144 0.30 5.23 -5.94
CA GLY A 144 1.10 4.45 -6.87
C GLY A 144 0.66 2.98 -6.95
N THR A 145 1.32 2.16 -7.78
CA THR A 145 1.00 0.72 -7.88
C THR A 145 1.21 -0.04 -6.57
N ILE A 146 2.19 0.37 -5.77
CA ILE A 146 2.56 -0.25 -4.49
C ILE A 146 2.88 0.75 -3.38
N THR A 147 2.55 2.03 -3.57
CA THR A 147 2.92 3.14 -2.67
C THR A 147 1.77 4.12 -2.52
N ASN A 148 1.73 4.86 -1.41
CA ASN A 148 1.00 6.13 -1.34
C ASN A 148 1.94 7.29 -1.71
N ILE A 149 1.36 8.38 -2.21
CA ILE A 149 2.09 9.61 -2.60
C ILE A 149 1.98 10.67 -1.49
N PHE A 150 3.06 11.42 -1.31
CA PHE A 150 3.17 12.55 -0.41
C PHE A 150 3.86 13.69 -1.15
N ALA A 151 3.27 14.88 -1.11
CA ALA A 151 3.82 16.11 -1.64
C ALA A 151 4.16 17.03 -0.46
N GLU A 152 5.42 17.41 -0.32
CA GLU A 152 5.84 18.39 0.69
C GLU A 152 5.63 19.80 0.15
N ILE A 153 4.73 20.54 0.81
CA ILE A 153 4.36 21.92 0.48
C ILE A 153 4.48 22.72 1.78
N ASP A 154 5.28 23.78 1.76
CA ASP A 154 5.56 24.65 2.91
C ASP A 154 6.00 23.87 4.19
N GLY A 155 6.79 22.80 3.99
CA GLY A 155 7.31 21.96 5.08
C GLY A 155 6.32 20.94 5.65
N GLN A 156 5.13 20.81 5.06
CA GLN A 156 4.11 19.85 5.45
C GLN A 156 3.93 18.78 4.38
N LEU A 157 3.95 17.50 4.75
CA LEU A 157 3.56 16.42 3.84
C LEU A 157 2.05 16.44 3.67
N ILE A 158 1.59 16.60 2.43
CA ILE A 158 0.21 16.46 2.01
C ILE A 158 0.07 15.12 1.29
N THR A 159 -0.93 14.32 1.65
CA THR A 159 -1.27 13.06 0.96
C THR A 159 -2.73 13.08 0.55
N PRO A 160 -3.12 12.48 -0.60
CA PRO A 160 -4.51 12.49 -1.02
C PRO A 160 -5.44 11.86 0.03
N PRO A 161 -6.67 12.37 0.21
CA PRO A 161 -7.63 11.78 1.12
C PRO A 161 -8.11 10.42 0.61
N GLN A 162 -8.61 9.56 1.51
CA GLN A 162 -9.17 8.26 1.10
C GLN A 162 -10.32 8.40 0.08
N SER A 163 -11.07 9.50 0.13
CA SER A 163 -12.14 9.81 -0.83
C SER A 163 -11.66 10.00 -2.27
N SER A 164 -10.35 10.16 -2.51
CA SER A 164 -9.79 10.18 -3.86
C SER A 164 -9.64 8.77 -4.46
N GLY A 165 -9.91 7.69 -3.72
CA GLY A 165 -9.86 6.31 -4.21
C GLY A 165 -8.46 5.72 -4.10
N LEU A 166 -8.07 5.35 -2.87
CA LEU A 166 -6.76 4.78 -2.59
C LEU A 166 -6.78 3.89 -1.36
N LEU A 167 -5.73 3.07 -1.24
CA LEU A 167 -5.52 2.21 -0.09
C LEU A 167 -5.10 3.04 1.14
N PRO A 168 -5.74 2.84 2.31
CA PRO A 168 -5.23 3.35 3.58
C PRO A 168 -3.93 2.59 3.94
N GLY A 169 -2.81 3.09 3.42
CA GLY A 169 -1.49 2.50 3.63
C GLY A 169 -1.06 2.57 5.09
N VAL A 170 -0.46 1.51 5.61
CA VAL A 170 0.03 1.46 7.00
C VAL A 170 1.05 2.57 7.32
N LEU A 171 1.97 2.90 6.39
CA LEU A 171 2.86 4.05 6.55
C LEU A 171 2.09 5.38 6.53
N ARG A 172 1.13 5.51 5.61
CA ARG A 172 0.29 6.69 5.48
C ARG A 172 -0.50 6.96 6.76
N GLU A 173 -1.18 5.94 7.30
CA GLU A 173 -1.88 6.01 8.59
C GLU A 173 -0.94 6.43 9.72
N GLU A 174 0.26 5.83 9.82
CA GLU A 174 1.26 6.22 10.82
C GLU A 174 1.69 7.69 10.71
N LEU A 175 1.88 8.20 9.49
CA LEU A 175 2.29 9.60 9.28
C LEU A 175 1.16 10.59 9.61
N LEU A 176 -0.08 10.24 9.27
CA LEU A 176 -1.27 11.03 9.62
C LEU A 176 -1.48 11.09 11.14
N ASP A 177 -1.41 9.94 11.82
CA ASP A 177 -1.61 9.84 13.28
C ASP A 177 -0.59 10.67 14.07
N HIS A 178 0.65 10.76 13.56
CA HIS A 178 1.71 11.55 14.18
C HIS A 178 1.74 13.02 13.73
N GLY A 179 0.78 13.46 12.91
CA GLY A 179 0.74 14.82 12.37
C GLY A 179 1.90 15.15 11.41
N LYS A 180 2.64 14.13 10.95
CA LYS A 180 3.73 14.31 9.97
C LYS A 180 3.19 14.49 8.56
N ALA A 181 2.01 13.95 8.29
CA ALA A 181 1.25 14.20 7.08
C ALA A 181 -0.15 14.72 7.42
N VAL A 182 -0.76 15.43 6.48
CA VAL A 182 -2.17 15.82 6.51
C VAL A 182 -2.84 15.40 5.20
N GLU A 183 -4.15 15.14 5.25
CA GLU A 183 -4.91 14.89 4.03
C GLU A 183 -5.17 16.19 3.27
N GLY A 184 -5.03 16.15 1.96
CA GLY A 184 -5.37 17.25 1.06
C GLY A 184 -5.51 16.73 -0.37
N ILE A 185 -6.49 17.23 -1.11
CA ILE A 185 -6.67 16.88 -2.52
C ILE A 185 -5.46 17.39 -3.29
N LEU A 186 -4.75 16.48 -3.95
CA LEU A 186 -3.64 16.80 -4.85
C LEU A 186 -4.08 16.62 -6.30
N ARG A 187 -3.59 17.51 -7.17
CA ARG A 187 -3.71 17.42 -8.63
C ARG A 187 -2.33 17.39 -9.27
N PRO A 188 -2.20 16.98 -10.54
CA PRO A 188 -0.90 16.91 -11.22
C PRO A 188 -0.05 18.19 -11.12
N GLU A 189 -0.69 19.37 -11.19
CA GLU A 189 -0.04 20.67 -11.06
C GLU A 189 0.59 20.92 -9.69
N ASP A 190 0.02 20.35 -8.62
CA ASP A 190 0.56 20.48 -7.26
C ASP A 190 1.89 19.71 -7.15
N LEU A 191 1.95 18.54 -7.79
CA LEU A 191 3.12 17.67 -7.76
C LEU A 191 4.32 18.28 -8.52
N GLN A 192 4.08 19.12 -9.53
CA GLN A 192 5.15 19.78 -10.28
C GLN A 192 5.94 20.79 -9.45
N ARG A 193 5.36 21.29 -8.35
CA ARG A 193 5.92 22.37 -7.54
C ARG A 193 6.37 21.91 -6.15
N ALA A 194 6.04 20.69 -5.77
CA ALA A 194 6.32 20.12 -4.46
C ALA A 194 7.57 19.24 -4.49
N THR A 195 8.17 19.04 -3.31
CA THR A 195 9.13 17.94 -3.11
C THR A 195 8.33 16.66 -2.93
N LEU A 196 8.61 15.63 -3.72
CA LEU A 196 7.78 14.44 -3.77
C LEU A 196 8.41 13.28 -3.01
N TYR A 197 7.55 12.52 -2.34
CA TYR A 197 7.88 11.24 -1.76
C TYR A 197 6.81 10.23 -2.11
N VAL A 198 7.21 9.01 -2.45
CA VAL A 198 6.31 7.86 -2.43
C VAL A 198 6.70 6.96 -1.28
N GLY A 199 5.74 6.23 -0.71
CA GLY A 199 6.05 5.40 0.45
C GLY A 199 5.12 4.23 0.67
N ASN A 200 5.65 3.21 1.33
CA ASN A 200 4.89 2.10 1.88
C ASN A 200 5.57 1.57 3.15
N SER A 201 4.89 0.69 3.89
CA SER A 201 5.42 0.20 5.17
C SER A 201 6.74 -0.58 5.04
N LEU A 202 6.96 -1.26 3.91
CA LEU A 202 8.19 -2.02 3.66
C LEU A 202 9.40 -1.10 3.48
N ARG A 203 9.24 0.01 2.75
CA ARG A 203 10.36 0.85 2.28
C ARG A 203 10.49 2.18 3.03
N GLY A 204 9.47 2.58 3.79
CA GLY A 204 9.40 3.93 4.34
C GLY A 204 9.08 4.97 3.27
N LEU A 205 9.37 6.24 3.56
CA LEU A 205 9.31 7.33 2.59
C LEU A 205 10.55 7.28 1.70
N MET A 206 10.33 7.36 0.38
CA MET A 206 11.36 7.36 -0.63
C MET A 206 11.25 8.65 -1.44
N PRO A 207 12.35 9.42 -1.59
CA PRO A 207 12.36 10.59 -2.46
C PRO A 207 11.93 10.22 -3.87
N ALA A 208 11.17 11.09 -4.52
CA ALA A 208 10.65 10.84 -5.84
C ALA A 208 10.67 12.09 -6.73
N ALA A 209 10.63 11.88 -8.04
CA ALA A 209 10.53 12.95 -9.02
C ALA A 209 9.60 12.53 -10.16
N LEU A 210 8.73 13.43 -10.61
CA LEU A 210 7.91 13.21 -11.79
C LEU A 210 8.79 13.32 -13.04
N GLY A 211 8.71 12.30 -13.91
CA GLY A 211 9.42 12.24 -15.19
C GLY A 211 8.74 12.99 -16.32
#